data_AF-A0A9D0IES1-F1
#
_entry.id   AF-A0A9D0IES1-F1
#
_cell.length_a   1.000
_cell.length_b   1.000
_cell.length_c   1.000
_cell.angle_alpha   90.00
_cell.angle_beta   90.00
_cell.angle_gamma   90.00
#
_symmetry.space_group_name_H-M   'P 1'
#
loop_
_entity.id
_entity.type
_entity.pdbx_description
1 polymer ?
#
loop_
_entity_poly.entity_id
_entity_poly.type
_entity_poly.pdbx_seq_one_letter_code
_entity_poly.pdbx_strand_id
1 'polypeptide(L)' 'LTHQNRFLLIDEATGELTPRGRTIIEHTPMGRFGDPQDLLGTVFWLLSPASRFVTGIVVPIDGGFSAFSGV' A
#
# COMPACT_ATOMS: atom_id res chain seq x y z
N LEU A 1 3.02 -7.16 5.92
CA LEU A 1 1.64 -7.68 6.07
C LEU A 1 1.39 -8.05 7.52
N THR A 2 0.38 -7.47 8.17
CA THR A 2 -0.02 -7.91 9.52
C THR A 2 -0.67 -9.29 9.44
N HIS A 3 -0.54 -10.11 10.49
CA HIS A 3 -1.07 -11.48 10.48
C HIS A 3 -2.61 -11.53 10.45
N GLN A 4 -3.27 -10.51 11.00
CA GLN A 4 -4.72 -10.51 11.24
C GLN A 4 -5.58 -10.71 9.98
N ASN A 5 -5.16 -10.15 8.84
CA ASN A 5 -5.96 -10.19 7.60
C ASN A 5 -5.29 -11.00 6.48
N ARG A 6 -4.22 -11.74 6.78
CA ARG A 6 -3.42 -12.43 5.77
C ARG A 6 -4.25 -13.46 4.99
N PHE A 7 -5.12 -14.20 5.68
CA PHE A 7 -6.03 -15.19 5.09
C PHE A 7 -7.01 -14.61 4.06
N LEU A 8 -7.28 -13.29 4.09
CA LEU A 8 -8.12 -12.64 3.09
C LEU A 8 -7.40 -12.44 1.75
N LEU A 9 -6.07 -12.41 1.77
CA LEU A 9 -5.23 -12.05 0.62
C LEU A 9 -4.42 -13.22 0.08
N ILE A 10 -4.04 -14.13 0.97
CA ILE A 10 -3.21 -15.29 0.68
C ILE A 10 -3.89 -16.52 1.27
N ASP A 11 -4.08 -17.54 0.45
CA ASP A 11 -4.55 -18.85 0.88
C ASP A 11 -3.48 -19.52 1.76
N GLU A 12 -3.85 -19.93 2.97
CA GLU A 12 -2.87 -20.44 3.94
C GLU A 12 -2.33 -21.83 3.60
N ALA A 13 -3.10 -22.64 2.86
CA ALA A 13 -2.70 -24.01 2.51
C ALA A 13 -1.76 -24.04 1.31
N THR A 14 -1.96 -23.13 0.36
CA THR A 14 -1.24 -23.09 -0.93
C THR A 14 -0.20 -21.98 -1.01
N GLY A 15 -0.34 -20.91 -0.21
CA GLY A 15 0.50 -19.72 -0.29
C GLY A 15 0.18 -18.80 -1.47
N GLU A 16 -0.82 -19.16 -2.28
CA GLU A 16 -1.25 -18.41 -3.46
C GLU A 16 -2.15 -17.23 -3.10
N LEU A 17 -2.30 -16.28 -4.02
CA LEU A 17 -3.24 -15.18 -3.86
C LEU A 17 -4.68 -15.67 -3.90
N THR A 18 -5.49 -15.21 -2.96
CA THR A 18 -6.95 -15.33 -3.07
C THR A 18 -7.46 -14.50 -4.26
N PRO A 19 -8.70 -14.70 -4.74
CA PRO A 19 -9.29 -13.82 -5.75
C PRO A 19 -9.23 -12.35 -5.35
N ARG A 20 -9.47 -12.04 -4.07
CA ARG A 20 -9.35 -10.70 -3.52
C ARG A 20 -7.91 -10.18 -3.55
N GLY A 21 -6.93 -11.00 -3.16
CA GLY A 21 -5.52 -10.64 -3.20
C GLY A 21 -5.05 -10.32 -4.63
N ARG A 22 -5.50 -11.10 -5.60
CA ARG A 22 -5.25 -10.88 -7.02
C ARG A 22 -5.84 -9.56 -7.50
N THR A 23 -7.12 -9.30 -7.22
CA THR A 23 -7.78 -8.04 -7.58
C THR A 23 -7.02 -6.83 -7.03
N ILE A 24 -6.57 -6.87 -5.76
CA ILE A 24 -5.81 -5.75 -5.18
C ILE A 24 -4.51 -5.51 -5.94
N ILE A 25 -3.75 -6.56 -6.26
CA ILE A 25 -2.51 -6.41 -7.03
C ILE A 25 -2.78 -5.89 -8.45
N GLU A 26 -3.82 -6.39 -9.13
CA GLU A 26 -4.20 -5.92 -10.48
C GLU A 26 -4.58 -4.43 -10.50
N HIS A 27 -5.21 -3.94 -9.43
CA HIS A 27 -5.59 -2.53 -9.28
C HIS A 27 -4.47 -1.67 -8.68
N THR A 28 -3.32 -2.27 -8.33
CA THR A 28 -2.15 -1.54 -7.82
C THR A 28 -1.12 -1.43 -8.95
N PRO A 29 -0.89 -0.25 -9.54
CA PRO A 29 0.08 -0.08 -10.63
C PRO A 29 1.48 -0.61 -10.33
N MET A 30 1.94 -0.55 -9.07
CA MET A 30 3.23 -1.14 -8.67
C MET A 30 3.24 -2.68 -8.62
N GLY A 31 2.11 -3.35 -8.81
CA GLY A 31 2.01 -4.81 -8.96
C GLY A 31 2.37 -5.61 -7.70
N ARG A 32 2.32 -4.99 -6.51
CA ARG A 32 2.67 -5.64 -5.24
C ARG A 32 1.89 -5.06 -4.07
N PHE A 33 1.81 -5.82 -2.98
CA PHE A 33 1.42 -5.26 -1.68
C PHE A 33 2.51 -4.33 -1.14
N GLY A 34 2.08 -3.35 -0.35
CA GLY A 34 2.98 -2.49 0.42
C GLY A 34 3.72 -3.29 1.51
N ASP A 35 4.97 -2.89 1.74
CA ASP A 35 5.77 -3.29 2.88
C ASP A 35 5.75 -2.16 3.92
N PRO A 36 5.78 -2.45 5.24
CA PRO A 36 5.88 -1.40 6.26
C PRO A 36 7.03 -0.40 6.03
N GLN A 37 8.13 -0.81 5.40
CA GLN A 37 9.25 0.07 5.06
C GLN A 37 8.88 1.15 4.03
N ASP A 38 7.89 0.91 3.17
CA ASP A 38 7.42 1.89 2.16
C ASP A 38 6.83 3.16 2.82
N LEU A 39 6.39 3.08 4.07
CA LEU A 39 5.82 4.21 4.82
C LEU A 39 6.90 5.16 5.34
N LEU A 40 8.08 4.65 5.65
CA LEU A 40 9.08 5.36 6.47
C LEU A 40 9.60 6.61 5.77
N GLY A 41 9.82 6.57 4.45
CA GLY A 41 10.33 7.72 3.69
C GLY A 41 9.41 8.93 3.79
N THR A 42 8.11 8.74 3.55
CA THR A 42 7.12 9.83 3.64
C THR A 42 6.94 10.30 5.08
N VAL A 43 6.92 9.38 6.06
CA VAL A 43 6.84 9.75 7.49
C VAL A 43 8.04 10.61 7.90
N PHE A 44 9.26 10.20 7.54
CA PHE A 44 10.46 10.99 7.83
C PHE A 44 10.46 12.34 7.13
N TRP A 45 10.02 12.42 5.87
CA TRP A 45 9.86 13.69 5.18
C TRP A 45 8.86 14.60 5.92
N LEU A 46 7.69 14.09 6.30
CA LEU A 46 6.66 14.83 7.02
C LEU A 46 7.15 15.34 8.39
N LEU A 47 8.01 14.58 9.07
CA LEU A 47 8.60 14.97 10.36
C LEU A 47 9.84 15.89 10.23
N SER A 48 10.40 16.02 9.04
CA SER A 48 11.63 16.77 8.80
C SER A 48 11.37 18.27 8.58
N PRO A 49 12.40 19.14 8.71
CA PRO A 49 12.29 20.54 8.31
C PRO A 49 11.95 20.78 6.83
N ALA A 50 12.09 19.76 5.97
CA ALA A 50 11.74 19.85 4.56
C ALA A 50 10.24 20.04 4.32
N SER A 51 9.38 19.64 5.26
CA SER A 51 7.92 19.77 5.20
C SER A 51 7.39 21.01 5.96
N ARG A 52 8.22 21.96 6.39
CA ARG A 52 7.84 23.03 7.34
C ARG A 52 6.65 23.92 6.97
N PHE A 53 6.22 23.91 5.71
CA PHE A 53 5.06 24.66 5.22
C PHE A 53 4.00 23.77 4.56
N VAL A 54 4.10 22.45 4.78
CA VAL A 54 3.16 21.44 4.30
C VAL A 54 2.24 21.09 5.46
N THR A 55 0.96 21.44 5.32
CA THR A 55 -0.08 21.17 6.33
C THR A 55 -1.43 20.97 5.65
N GLY A 56 -2.33 20.21 6.29
CA GLY A 56 -3.70 20.00 5.81
C GLY A 56 -3.85 19.04 4.62
N ILE A 57 -2.80 18.29 4.26
CA ILE A 57 -2.85 17.35 3.14
C ILE A 57 -2.98 15.89 3.60
N VAL A 58 -3.47 15.04 2.71
CA VAL A 58 -3.37 13.58 2.80
C VAL A 58 -2.42 13.11 1.72
N VAL A 59 -1.35 12.40 2.11
CA VAL A 59 -0.36 11.85 1.17
C VAL A 59 -0.63 10.35 0.98
N PRO A 60 -1.11 9.91 -0.19
CA PRO A 60 -1.31 8.49 -0.44
C PRO A 60 0.05 7.77 -0.56
N ILE A 61 0.18 6.65 0.14
CA ILE A 61 1.33 5.72 0.07
C ILE A 61 0.76 4.34 -0.24
N ASP A 62 0.39 4.14 -1.50
CA ASP A 62 -0.49 3.04 -1.90
C ASP A 62 -0.07 2.33 -3.21
N GLY A 63 1.14 2.61 -3.69
CA GLY A 63 1.63 2.03 -4.94
C GLY A 63 0.83 2.43 -6.18
N GLY A 64 0.08 3.54 -6.12
CA GLY A 64 -0.74 4.07 -7.21
C GLY A 64 -2.18 3.56 -7.20
N PHE A 65 -2.59 2.81 -6.18
CA PHE A 65 -3.93 2.21 -6.10
C PHE A 65 -5.05 3.24 -6.22
N SER A 66 -4.95 4.39 -5.53
CA SER A 66 -5.97 5.45 -5.59
C SER A 66 -5.99 6.22 -6.91
N ALA A 67 -4.93 6.12 -7.71
CA ALA A 67 -4.82 6.77 -9.02
C ALA A 67 -5.26 5.85 -10.17
N PHE A 68 -5.51 4.56 -9.90
CA PHE A 68 -5.94 3.61 -10.91
C PHE A 68 -7.39 3.88 -11.33
N SER A 69 -7.61 4.13 -12.63
CA SER A 69 -8.92 4.45 -13.18
C SER A 69 -9.82 3.23 -13.44
N GLY A 70 -9.31 2.00 -13.30
CA GLY A 70 -10.11 0.79 -13.51
C GLY A 70 -10.24 0.33 -14.97
N VAL A 71 -9.55 1.00 -15.91
CA VAL A 71 -9.60 0.75 -17.37
C VAL A 71 -8.20 0.71 -17.96
#